data_AF-A0A099PD38-F1
#
_entry.id   AF-A0A099PD38-F1
#
_cell.length_a   1.000
_cell.length_b   1.000
_cell.length_c   1.000
_cell.angle_alpha   90.00
_cell.angle_beta   90.00
_cell.angle_gamma   90.00
#
_symmetry.space_group_name_H-M   'P 1'
#
loop_
_entity.id
_entity.type
_entity.pdbx_description
1 polymer ?
#
loop_
_entity_poly.entity_id
_entity_poly.type
_entity_poly.pdbx_seq_one_letter_code
_entity_poly.pdbx_strand_id
1 'polypeptide(L)' 'DALAVSAVKAYVGHSQGCAGGDQIMASLGVWQHGIIPGLTTTAEIAGDVHQSNLNFPLSHQAGEPGRWTVC' A
#
# COMPACT_ATOMS: atom_id res chain seq x y z
N ASP A 1 8.70 11.04 -9.73
CA ASP A 1 7.47 10.47 -9.15
C ASP A 1 7.74 9.94 -7.75
N ALA A 2 6.82 10.15 -6.82
CA ALA A 2 6.91 9.60 -5.46
C ALA A 2 6.49 8.13 -5.46
N LEU A 3 7.18 7.29 -4.67
CA LEU A 3 6.85 5.87 -4.53
C LEU A 3 5.59 5.70 -3.68
N ALA A 4 4.62 4.95 -4.17
CA ALA A 4 3.41 4.64 -3.42
C ALA A 4 3.71 3.59 -2.34
N VAL A 5 3.30 3.88 -1.10
CA VAL A 5 3.49 2.99 0.05
C VAL A 5 2.13 2.52 0.55
N SER A 6 1.92 1.21 0.57
CA SER A 6 0.69 0.60 1.08
C SER A 6 0.99 -0.26 2.32
N ALA A 7 -0.05 -0.62 3.08
CA ALA A 7 0.10 -1.45 4.26
C ALA A 7 -0.99 -2.50 4.34
N VAL A 8 -0.72 -3.71 3.85
CA VAL A 8 -1.68 -4.84 3.88
C VAL A 8 -2.17 -5.17 5.30
N LYS A 9 -1.36 -4.88 6.33
CA LYS A 9 -1.73 -5.07 7.74
C LYS A 9 -2.95 -4.25 8.16
N ALA A 10 -3.25 -3.13 7.47
CA ALA A 10 -4.47 -2.36 7.72
C ALA A 10 -5.76 -3.13 7.39
N TYR A 11 -5.66 -4.20 6.59
CA TYR A 11 -6.79 -5.01 6.15
C TYR A 11 -6.85 -6.38 6.85
N VAL A 12 -5.70 -7.01 7.08
CA VAL A 12 -5.63 -8.40 7.56
C VAL A 12 -4.91 -8.57 8.90
N GLY A 13 -4.43 -7.47 9.51
CA GLY A 13 -3.62 -7.52 10.72
C GLY A 13 -2.23 -8.11 10.48
N HIS A 14 -1.60 -8.65 11.54
CA HIS A 14 -0.27 -9.23 11.47
C HIS A 14 -0.31 -10.76 11.62
N SER A 15 -0.33 -11.45 10.49
CA SER A 15 -0.33 -12.92 10.37
C SER A 15 1.00 -13.62 10.77
N GLN A 16 1.89 -12.91 11.48
CA GLN A 16 3.18 -13.42 11.96
C GLN A 16 4.07 -13.93 10.82
N GLY A 17 4.43 -15.22 10.82
CA GLY A 17 5.31 -15.83 9.83
C GLY A 17 4.78 -15.76 8.39
N CYS A 18 3.46 -15.63 8.20
CA CYS A 18 2.84 -15.52 6.89
C CYS A 18 2.78 -14.09 6.34
N ALA A 19 3.21 -13.08 7.09
CA ALA A 19 3.03 -11.67 6.73
C ALA A 19 3.72 -11.26 5.42
N GLY A 20 4.82 -11.93 5.05
CA GLY A 20 5.46 -11.72 3.76
C GLY A 20 4.62 -12.24 2.59
N GLY A 21 3.89 -13.35 2.79
CA GLY A 21 2.96 -13.89 1.80
C GLY A 21 1.79 -12.93 1.53
N ASP A 22 1.22 -12.35 2.59
CA ASP A 22 0.16 -11.34 2.47
C ASP A 22 0.62 -10.14 1.65
N GLN A 23 1.87 -9.68 1.87
CA GLN A 23 2.44 -8.56 1.12
C GLN A 23 2.66 -8.90 -0.36
N ILE A 24 3.21 -10.07 -0.68
CA ILE A 24 3.41 -10.51 -2.07
C ILE A 24 2.07 -10.63 -2.80
N MET A 25 1.08 -11.26 -2.16
CA MET A 25 -0.25 -11.43 -2.77
C MET A 25 -0.94 -10.10 -2.99
N ALA A 26 -0.83 -9.16 -2.05
CA ALA A 26 -1.35 -7.80 -2.22
C ALA A 26 -0.68 -7.08 -3.41
N SER A 27 0.65 -7.15 -3.53
CA SER A 27 1.39 -6.53 -4.63
C SER A 27 1.03 -7.11 -6.00
N LEU A 28 0.84 -8.43 -6.10
CA LEU A 28 0.36 -9.06 -7.33
C LEU A 28 -1.07 -8.60 -7.69
N GLY A 29 -1.93 -8.44 -6.69
CA GLY A 29 -3.27 -7.85 -6.87
C GLY A 29 -3.20 -6.41 -7.38
N VAL A 30 -2.29 -5.58 -6.85
CA VAL A 30 -2.05 -4.21 -7.37
C VAL A 30 -1.65 -4.26 -8.84
N TRP A 31 -0.73 -5.16 -9.20
CA TRP A 31 -0.27 -5.27 -10.58
C TRP A 31 -1.40 -5.70 -11.52
N GLN A 32 -2.19 -6.70 -11.11
CA GLN A 32 -3.28 -7.25 -11.92
C GLN A 32 -4.48 -6.31 -12.06
N HIS A 33 -4.83 -5.56 -11.01
CA HIS A 33 -6.04 -4.75 -10.98
C HIS A 33 -5.80 -3.25 -11.13
N GLY A 34 -4.54 -2.80 -11.01
CA GLY A 34 -4.19 -1.38 -11.10
C GLY A 34 -4.70 -0.55 -9.91
N ILE A 35 -4.93 -1.18 -8.75
CA ILE A 35 -5.45 -0.52 -7.55
C ILE A 35 -4.42 -0.62 -6.42
N ILE A 36 -3.96 0.53 -5.91
CA ILE A 36 -3.16 0.61 -4.68
C ILE A 36 -4.11 0.73 -3.49
N PRO A 37 -4.03 -0.18 -2.49
CA PRO A 37 -4.82 -0.09 -1.27
C PRO A 37 -4.40 1.12 -0.43
N GLY A 38 -5.38 1.90 0.04
CA GLY A 38 -5.13 3.03 0.93
C GLY A 38 -4.86 2.59 2.38
N LEU A 39 -4.33 3.51 3.18
CA LEU A 39 -4.14 3.36 4.62
C LEU A 39 -5.43 3.76 5.37
N THR A 40 -6.47 2.94 5.24
CA THR A 40 -7.85 3.28 5.63
C THR A 40 -8.11 3.27 7.15
N THR A 41 -7.15 2.83 7.96
CA THR A 41 -7.27 2.73 9.41
C THR A 41 -6.78 3.96 10.16
N THR A 42 -6.29 4.98 9.45
CA THR A 42 -5.88 6.28 10.03
C THR A 42 -6.47 7.43 9.22
N ALA A 43 -6.76 8.54 9.90
CA ALA A 43 -7.27 9.75 9.26
C ALA A 43 -6.14 10.62 8.67
N GLU A 44 -4.91 10.47 9.16
CA GLU A 44 -3.75 11.24 8.75
C GLU A 44 -2.43 10.47 8.95
N ILE A 45 -1.36 10.96 8.33
CA ILE A 45 0.00 10.48 8.55
C ILE A 45 0.61 11.27 9.71
N ALA A 46 1.22 10.58 10.67
CA ALA A 46 1.83 11.22 11.83
C ALA A 46 2.95 12.21 11.43
N GLY A 47 3.09 13.29 12.20
CA GLY A 47 3.99 14.41 11.86
C GLY A 47 5.48 14.07 11.89
N ASP A 48 5.86 12.94 12.49
CA ASP A 48 7.23 12.44 12.56
C ASP A 48 7.57 11.40 11.47
N VAL A 49 6.62 11.08 10.57
CA VAL A 49 6.88 10.20 9.43
C VAL A 49 7.61 10.97 8.33
N HIS A 50 8.75 10.42 7.88
CA HIS A 50 9.48 10.93 6.73
C HIS A 50 8.72 10.64 5.43
N GLN A 51 8.37 11.69 4.67
CA GLN A 51 7.54 11.59 3.46
C GLN A 51 8.26 11.99 2.17
N SER A 52 9.55 12.36 2.24
CA SER A 52 10.31 12.75 1.06
C SER A 52 10.34 11.63 0.02
N ASN A 53 9.83 11.92 -1.19
CA ASN A 53 9.70 10.97 -2.30
C ASN A 53 8.75 9.79 -2.05
N LEU A 54 7.91 9.84 -1.01
CA LEU A 54 6.92 8.81 -0.69
C LEU A 54 5.51 9.40 -0.77
N ASN A 55 4.58 8.58 -1.25
CA ASN A 55 3.16 8.86 -1.24
C ASN A 55 2.45 7.81 -0.39
N PHE A 56 1.80 8.25 0.69
CA PHE A 56 1.02 7.42 1.61
C PHE A 56 -0.48 7.66 1.38
N PRO A 57 -1.11 6.96 0.43
CA PRO A 57 -2.51 7.21 0.10
C PRO A 57 -3.44 6.81 1.25
N LEU A 58 -4.25 7.74 1.76
CA LEU A 58 -5.27 7.47 2.78
C LEU A 58 -6.57 6.86 2.19
N SER A 59 -6.68 6.85 0.86
CA SER A 59 -7.77 6.23 0.10
C SER A 59 -7.20 5.37 -1.03
N HIS A 60 -7.99 4.43 -1.56
CA HIS A 60 -7.58 3.65 -2.72
C HIS A 60 -7.20 4.56 -3.90
N GLN A 61 -6.11 4.24 -4.58
CA GLN A 61 -5.70 4.90 -5.82
C GLN A 61 -5.80 3.90 -6.97
N ALA A 62 -6.44 4.31 -8.06
CA ALA A 62 -6.57 3.50 -9.26
C ALA A 62 -5.70 4.06 -10.38
N GLY A 63 -5.23 3.20 -11.26
CA GLY A 63 -4.61 3.56 -12.53
C GLY A 63 -4.51 2.35 -13.43
N GLU A 64 -3.60 2.39 -14.40
CA GLU A 64 -3.50 1.34 -15.40
C GLU A 64 -2.97 0.03 -14.77
N PRO A 65 -3.70 -1.09 -14.92
CA PRO A 65 -3.16 -2.41 -14.62
C PRO A 65 -1.83 -2.63 -15.34
N GLY A 66 -0.92 -3.37 -14.74
CA GLY A 66 0.38 -3.63 -15.35
C GLY A 66 1.46 -2.59 -15.05
N ARG A 67 1.10 -1.37 -14.63
CA ARG A 67 1.99 -0.20 -14.63
C ARG A 67 2.37 0.32 -13.24
N TRP A 68 1.60 -0.01 -12.20
CA TRP A 68 1.88 0.43 -10.84
C TRP A 68 3.02 -0.34 -10.19
N THR A 69 3.87 0.39 -9.46
CA THR A 69 4.81 -0.15 -8.49
C THR A 69 4.37 0.28 -7.10
N VAL A 70 4.24 -0.67 -6.17
CA VAL A 70 3.87 -0.44 -4.78
C VAL A 70 4.98 -0.96 -3.87
N CYS A 71 5.29 -0.19 -2.82
CA CYS A 71 6.14 -0.60 -1.71
C CYS A 71 5.29 -1.09 -0.53
#